data_AF-A0A399Q049-F1
#
_entry.id   AF-A0A399Q049-F1
#
_cell.length_a   1.000
_cell.length_b   1.000
_cell.length_c   1.000
_cell.angle_alpha   90.00
_cell.angle_beta   90.00
_cell.angle_gamma   90.00
#
_symmetry.space_group_name_H-M   'P 1'
#
loop_
_entity.id
_entity.type
_entity.pdbx_description
1 polymer ?
#
loop_
_entity_poly.entity_id
_entity_poly.type
_entity_poly.pdbx_seq_one_letter_code
_entity_poly.pdbx_strand_id
1 'polypeptide(L)'
;MIVVPRSIVLGLAALFSAYHVVLALVAISAPADPAVTLVAVALYLVATLMSLWPTSPTVMPVWLASFNLAVATVVPVLVTSQLAPGPLVPFTTWHVAAVGTLMTITSARRRQGFAWSGIVILAVQTVLWGGPAGLVAYGVTGSALWVAVSHVLAHALAKAARDARQFHRAE
;
A
#
# COMPACT_ATOMS: atom_id res chain seq x y z
N MET A 1 -22.25 -2.59 19.95
CA MET A 1 -20.98 -2.21 19.26
C MET A 1 -21.22 -2.29 17.76
N ILE A 2 -21.00 -1.20 17.01
CA ILE A 2 -21.02 -1.27 15.54
C ILE A 2 -19.70 -1.92 15.12
N VAL A 3 -19.74 -3.22 14.83
CA VAL A 3 -18.59 -3.95 14.30
C VAL A 3 -18.70 -3.90 12.78
N VAL A 4 -17.77 -3.20 12.12
CA VAL A 4 -17.71 -3.20 10.66
C VAL A 4 -17.39 -4.63 10.18
N PRO A 5 -18.22 -5.24 9.32
CA PRO A 5 -17.96 -6.57 8.80
C PRO A 5 -16.60 -6.64 8.10
N ARG A 6 -15.83 -7.69 8.39
CA ARG A 6 -14.51 -7.92 7.78
C ARG A 6 -14.57 -7.94 6.24
N SER A 7 -15.65 -8.46 5.68
CA SER A 7 -15.88 -8.50 4.22
C SER A 7 -15.92 -7.11 3.59
N ILE A 8 -16.49 -6.10 4.26
CA ILE A 8 -16.53 -4.72 3.76
C ILE A 8 -15.12 -4.13 3.73
N VAL A 9 -14.33 -4.34 4.79
CA VAL A 9 -12.95 -3.85 4.85
C VAL A 9 -12.08 -4.51 3.78
N LEU A 10 -12.18 -5.82 3.61
CA LEU A 10 -11.46 -6.56 2.56
C LEU A 10 -11.91 -6.12 1.16
N GLY A 11 -13.21 -5.95 0.95
CA GLY A 11 -13.78 -5.52 -0.33
C GLY A 11 -13.33 -4.12 -0.71
N LEU A 12 -13.32 -3.18 0.23
CA LEU A 12 -12.84 -1.82 -0.02
C LEU A 12 -11.35 -1.80 -0.33
N ALA A 13 -10.54 -2.56 0.41
CA ALA A 13 -9.11 -2.69 0.13
C ALA A 13 -8.83 -3.34 -1.23
N ALA A 14 -9.63 -4.35 -1.61
CA ALA A 14 -9.53 -5.01 -2.91
C ALA A 14 -9.93 -4.06 -4.05
N LEU A 15 -11.01 -3.30 -3.87
CA LEU A 15 -11.47 -2.31 -4.85
C LEU A 15 -10.43 -1.21 -5.08
N PHE A 16 -9.88 -0.65 -4.01
CA PHE A 16 -8.83 0.36 -4.10
C PHE A 16 -7.55 -0.21 -4.71
N SER A 17 -7.25 -1.50 -4.45
CA SER A 17 -6.11 -2.17 -5.09
C SER A 17 -6.33 -2.37 -6.60
N ALA A 18 -7.53 -2.80 -7.00
CA ALA A 18 -7.90 -2.98 -8.40
C ALA A 18 -7.90 -1.66 -9.17
N TYR A 19 -8.29 -0.55 -8.53
CA TYR A 19 -8.22 0.78 -9.13
C TYR A 19 -6.79 1.12 -9.62
N HIS A 20 -5.76 0.83 -8.83
CA HIS A 20 -4.36 1.07 -9.26
C HIS A 20 -3.93 0.21 -10.44
N VAL A 21 -4.46 -1.02 -10.54
CA VAL A 21 -4.24 -1.88 -11.70
C VAL A 21 -4.88 -1.28 -12.94
N VAL A 22 -6.11 -0.76 -12.82
CA VAL A 22 -6.77 -0.06 -13.94
C VAL A 22 -5.94 1.15 -14.37
N LEU A 23 -5.44 1.96 -13.43
CA LEU A 23 -4.57 3.09 -13.76
C LEU A 23 -3.30 2.65 -14.51
N ALA A 24 -2.66 1.57 -14.07
CA ALA A 24 -1.49 1.02 -14.75
C ALA A 24 -1.79 0.58 -16.18
N LEU A 25 -2.93 -0.08 -16.40
CA LEU A 25 -3.36 -0.54 -17.71
C LEU A 25 -3.77 0.62 -18.64
N VAL A 26 -4.36 1.68 -18.10
CA VAL A 26 -4.65 2.90 -18.87
C VAL A 26 -3.36 3.62 -19.27
N ALA A 27 -2.35 3.62 -18.40
CA ALA A 27 -1.05 4.24 -18.64
C ALA A 27 -0.07 3.36 -19.45
N ILE A 28 -0.50 2.21 -19.97
CA ILE A 28 0.38 1.14 -20.45
C ILE A 28 1.26 1.50 -21.66
N SER A 29 0.90 2.56 -22.39
CA SER A 29 1.65 3.07 -23.55
C SER A 29 2.73 4.09 -23.18
N ALA A 30 2.78 4.58 -21.94
CA ALA A 30 3.78 5.53 -21.49
C ALA A 30 5.19 4.93 -21.23
N PRO A 31 5.31 3.72 -20.66
CA PRO A 31 6.60 3.04 -20.46
C PRO A 31 7.32 2.71 -21.77
N ALA A 32 8.65 2.73 -21.76
CA ALA A 32 9.47 2.30 -22.89
C ALA A 32 9.22 0.82 -23.26
N ASP A 33 9.15 -0.06 -22.26
CA ASP A 33 8.69 -1.45 -22.42
C ASP A 33 7.44 -1.70 -21.55
N PRO A 34 6.25 -1.84 -22.16
CA PRO A 34 5.02 -2.18 -21.46
C PRO A 34 5.07 -3.51 -20.69
N ALA A 35 5.90 -4.47 -21.13
CA ALA A 35 6.00 -5.78 -20.47
C ALA A 35 6.54 -5.65 -19.04
N VAL A 36 7.51 -4.75 -18.82
CA VAL A 36 8.06 -4.49 -17.47
C VAL A 36 6.99 -3.91 -16.54
N THR A 37 6.11 -3.05 -17.07
CA THR A 37 4.96 -2.54 -16.30
C THR A 37 3.98 -3.63 -15.93
N LEU A 38 3.70 -4.57 -16.85
CA LEU A 38 2.84 -5.73 -16.55
C LEU A 38 3.45 -6.63 -15.48
N VAL A 39 4.77 -6.82 -15.46
CA VAL A 39 5.46 -7.55 -14.37
C VAL A 39 5.27 -6.84 -13.03
N ALA A 40 5.43 -5.51 -12.99
CA ALA A 40 5.21 -4.72 -11.78
C ALA A 40 3.75 -4.83 -11.28
N VAL A 41 2.78 -4.76 -12.20
CA VAL A 41 1.35 -4.97 -11.90
C VAL A 41 1.10 -6.38 -11.35
N ALA A 42 1.70 -7.42 -11.95
CA ALA A 42 1.56 -8.79 -11.49
C ALA A 42 2.14 -9.00 -10.08
N LEU A 43 3.32 -8.45 -9.78
CA LEU A 43 3.92 -8.49 -8.44
C LEU A 43 3.01 -7.84 -7.39
N TYR A 44 2.49 -6.65 -7.72
CA TYR A 44 1.56 -5.93 -6.85
C TYR A 44 0.25 -6.70 -6.63
N LEU A 45 -0.31 -7.28 -7.69
CA LEU A 45 -1.53 -8.10 -7.63
C LEU A 45 -1.33 -9.34 -6.75
N VAL A 46 -0.22 -10.06 -6.93
CA VAL A 46 0.09 -11.25 -6.11
C VAL A 46 0.19 -10.86 -4.63
N ALA A 47 0.93 -9.80 -4.30
CA ALA A 47 1.05 -9.31 -2.92
C ALA A 47 -0.29 -8.89 -2.30
N THR A 48 -1.13 -8.18 -3.06
CA THR A 48 -2.44 -7.73 -2.58
C THR A 48 -3.41 -8.90 -2.41
N LEU A 49 -3.49 -9.83 -3.37
CA LEU A 49 -4.35 -11.02 -3.28
C LEU A 49 -3.97 -11.90 -2.07
N MET A 50 -2.68 -12.15 -1.86
CA MET A 50 -2.20 -12.91 -0.71
C MET A 50 -2.50 -12.18 0.62
N SER A 51 -2.38 -10.85 0.62
CA SER A 51 -2.64 -10.01 1.80
C SER A 51 -4.10 -9.91 2.18
N LEU A 52 -5.00 -10.00 1.20
CA LEU A 52 -6.45 -9.85 1.34
C LEU A 52 -7.21 -11.18 1.30
N TRP A 53 -6.49 -12.30 1.30
CA TRP A 53 -7.10 -13.62 1.21
C TRP A 53 -8.19 -13.80 2.30
N PRO A 54 -9.40 -14.29 1.95
CA PRO A 54 -10.55 -14.26 2.87
C PRO A 54 -10.29 -14.95 4.21
N THR A 55 -9.58 -16.07 4.19
CA THR A 55 -9.25 -16.89 5.36
C THR A 55 -7.94 -16.48 6.05
N SER A 56 -7.31 -15.38 5.64
CA SER A 56 -6.04 -14.95 6.22
C SER A 56 -6.16 -14.56 7.71
N PRO A 57 -5.13 -14.81 8.53
CA PRO A 57 -5.16 -14.43 9.95
C PRO A 57 -5.26 -12.90 10.12
N THR A 58 -5.80 -12.44 11.24
CA THR A 58 -5.92 -11.00 11.55
C THR A 58 -4.54 -10.31 11.62
N VAL A 59 -3.53 -10.99 12.17
CA VAL A 59 -2.14 -10.54 12.16
C VAL A 59 -1.45 -11.13 10.94
N MET A 60 -0.82 -10.29 10.12
CA MET A 60 -0.05 -10.76 8.96
C MET A 60 1.20 -11.54 9.39
N PRO A 61 1.53 -12.70 8.80
CA PRO A 61 2.78 -13.39 9.09
C PRO A 61 3.98 -12.57 8.59
N VAL A 62 5.13 -12.69 9.26
CA VAL A 62 6.32 -11.87 8.96
C VAL A 62 6.80 -12.05 7.52
N TRP A 63 6.83 -13.28 7.01
CA TRP A 63 7.27 -13.55 5.63
C TRP A 63 6.43 -12.80 4.60
N LEU A 64 5.11 -12.67 4.82
CA LEU A 64 4.22 -11.95 3.91
C LEU A 64 4.41 -10.44 4.03
N ALA A 65 4.68 -9.94 5.24
CA ALA A 65 5.05 -8.54 5.43
C ALA A 65 6.39 -8.20 4.76
N SER A 66 7.37 -9.09 4.85
CA SER A 66 8.64 -9.00 4.14
C SER A 66 8.45 -9.06 2.62
N PHE A 67 7.57 -9.95 2.14
CA PHE A 67 7.22 -10.01 0.71
C PHE A 67 6.57 -8.71 0.23
N ASN A 68 5.60 -8.17 0.98
CA ASN A 68 5.00 -6.88 0.67
C ASN A 68 6.03 -5.74 0.65
N LEU A 69 7.00 -5.75 1.57
CA LEU A 69 8.09 -4.78 1.59
C LEU A 69 9.01 -4.92 0.37
N ALA A 70 9.33 -6.15 -0.03
CA ALA A 70 10.10 -6.41 -1.25
C ALA A 70 9.36 -5.89 -2.49
N VAL A 71 8.06 -6.17 -2.61
CA VAL A 71 7.21 -5.65 -3.70
C VAL A 71 7.15 -4.12 -3.68
N ALA A 72 6.99 -3.51 -2.49
CA ALA A 72 7.01 -2.06 -2.32
C ALA A 72 8.34 -1.40 -2.72
N THR A 73 9.43 -2.17 -2.71
CA THR A 73 10.76 -1.71 -3.12
C THR A 73 10.96 -1.91 -4.62
N VAL A 74 10.62 -3.09 -5.14
CA VAL A 74 10.89 -3.49 -6.52
C VAL A 74 9.96 -2.78 -7.51
N VAL A 75 8.66 -2.64 -7.20
CA VAL A 75 7.68 -2.07 -8.12
C VAL A 75 8.02 -0.64 -8.53
N PRO A 76 8.33 0.30 -7.62
CA PRO A 76 8.73 1.65 -8.02
C PRO A 76 9.98 1.68 -8.89
N VAL A 77 10.98 0.85 -8.59
CA VAL A 77 12.21 0.75 -9.39
C VAL A 77 11.91 0.25 -10.80
N LEU A 78 11.11 -0.82 -10.94
CA LEU A 78 10.72 -1.36 -12.24
C LEU A 78 9.94 -0.34 -13.08
N VAL A 79 8.99 0.38 -12.47
CA VAL A 79 8.16 1.32 -13.22
C VAL A 79 8.96 2.55 -13.62
N THR A 80 9.71 3.13 -12.69
CA THR A 80 10.50 4.34 -12.96
C THR A 80 11.67 4.10 -13.91
N SER A 81 12.19 2.86 -14.02
CA SER A 81 13.20 2.54 -15.03
C SER A 81 12.67 2.59 -16.47
N GLN A 82 11.34 2.57 -16.64
CA GLN A 82 10.70 2.61 -17.96
C GLN A 82 10.16 3.99 -18.33
N LEU A 83 10.19 4.95 -17.39
CA LEU A 83 9.67 6.29 -17.61
C LEU A 83 10.79 7.25 -17.98
N ALA A 84 10.56 8.07 -19.00
CA ALA A 84 11.50 9.10 -19.41
C ALA A 84 11.50 10.28 -18.40
N PRO A 85 12.65 10.93 -18.16
CA PRO A 85 12.69 12.19 -17.44
C PRO A 85 11.89 13.24 -18.23
N GLY A 86 10.89 13.86 -17.61
CA GLY A 86 10.04 14.81 -18.32
C GLY A 86 8.75 15.16 -17.58
N PRO A 87 7.81 15.85 -18.24
CA PRO A 87 6.51 16.15 -17.68
C PRO A 87 5.76 14.85 -17.38
N LEU A 88 5.06 14.84 -16.24
CA LEU A 88 4.27 13.69 -15.81
C LEU A 88 3.18 13.37 -16.84
N VAL A 89 3.26 12.18 -17.41
CA VAL A 89 2.15 11.62 -18.19
C VAL A 89 1.06 11.17 -17.21
N PRO A 90 -0.24 11.44 -17.49
CA PRO A 90 -1.32 11.05 -16.60
C PRO A 90 -1.25 9.57 -16.18
N PHE A 91 -1.60 9.30 -14.93
CA PHE A 91 -1.69 7.95 -14.33
C PHE A 91 -0.38 7.15 -14.22
N THR A 92 0.76 7.66 -14.70
CA THR A 92 2.08 7.00 -14.55
C THR A 92 2.56 6.86 -13.11
N THR A 93 2.00 7.65 -12.19
CA THR A 93 2.28 7.58 -10.75
C THR A 93 1.44 6.52 -10.02
N TRP A 94 0.69 5.67 -10.74
CA TRP A 94 -0.13 4.58 -10.17
C TRP A 94 0.65 3.74 -9.15
N HIS A 95 1.94 3.49 -9.42
CA HIS A 95 2.80 2.64 -8.61
C HIS A 95 3.04 3.23 -7.21
N VAL A 96 3.11 4.56 -7.07
CA VAL A 96 3.27 5.23 -5.77
C VAL A 96 2.06 4.98 -4.89
N ALA A 97 0.85 5.21 -5.44
CA ALA A 97 -0.41 4.99 -4.74
C ALA A 97 -0.68 3.49 -4.49
N ALA A 98 -0.26 2.61 -5.39
CA ALA A 98 -0.31 1.17 -5.22
C ALA A 98 0.54 0.71 -4.02
N VAL A 99 1.78 1.18 -3.93
CA VAL A 99 2.65 0.90 -2.78
C VAL A 99 2.05 1.47 -1.49
N GLY A 100 1.54 2.71 -1.52
CA GLY A 100 0.80 3.29 -0.41
C GLY A 100 -0.32 2.38 0.08
N THR A 101 -1.14 1.88 -0.85
CA THR A 101 -2.25 0.95 -0.57
C THR A 101 -1.76 -0.36 0.06
N LEU A 102 -0.72 -0.98 -0.51
CA LEU A 102 -0.15 -2.22 0.03
C LEU A 102 0.41 -2.02 1.45
N MET A 103 1.04 -0.87 1.71
CA MET A 103 1.54 -0.54 3.05
C MET A 103 0.40 -0.20 4.01
N THR A 104 -0.69 0.42 3.56
CA THR A 104 -1.91 0.62 4.36
C THR A 104 -2.54 -0.71 4.77
N ILE A 105 -2.60 -1.68 3.85
CA ILE A 105 -3.05 -3.06 4.13
C ILE A 105 -2.12 -3.73 5.15
N THR A 106 -0.80 -3.59 4.96
CA THR A 106 0.21 -4.14 5.86
C THR A 106 0.11 -3.54 7.28
N SER A 107 -0.13 -2.23 7.37
CA SER A 107 -0.37 -1.50 8.62
C SER A 107 -1.66 -1.97 9.31
N ALA A 108 -2.76 -2.08 8.54
CA ALA A 108 -4.06 -2.54 9.05
C ALA A 108 -3.98 -3.98 9.60
N ARG A 109 -3.08 -4.80 9.06
CA ARG A 109 -2.80 -6.17 9.51
C ARG A 109 -1.70 -6.27 10.59
N ARG A 110 -1.49 -5.19 11.33
CA ARG A 110 -0.62 -5.10 12.52
C ARG A 110 0.88 -5.30 12.22
N ARG A 111 1.35 -4.83 11.06
CA ARG A 111 2.77 -4.82 10.69
C ARG A 111 3.27 -3.41 10.37
N GLN A 112 3.12 -2.51 11.33
CA GLN A 112 3.38 -1.07 11.24
C GLN A 112 4.85 -0.78 10.92
N GLY A 113 5.79 -1.53 11.51
CA GLY A 113 7.22 -1.38 11.20
C GLY A 113 7.53 -1.63 9.72
N PHE A 114 6.98 -2.70 9.13
CA PHE A 114 7.11 -2.99 7.71
C PHE A 114 6.42 -1.94 6.85
N ALA A 115 5.19 -1.54 7.23
CA ALA A 115 4.43 -0.53 6.49
C ALA A 115 5.19 0.82 6.40
N TRP A 116 5.70 1.32 7.52
CA TRP A 116 6.47 2.56 7.54
C TRP A 116 7.83 2.41 6.84
N SER A 117 8.49 1.25 6.96
CA SER A 117 9.72 0.98 6.20
C SER A 117 9.47 1.06 4.70
N GLY A 118 8.36 0.51 4.20
CA GLY A 118 7.99 0.60 2.79
C GLY A 118 7.71 2.04 2.33
N ILE A 119 7.06 2.86 3.16
CA ILE A 119 6.87 4.29 2.87
C ILE A 119 8.19 5.04 2.83
N VAL A 120 9.11 4.78 3.76
CA VAL A 120 10.45 5.40 3.77
C VAL A 120 11.23 5.00 2.51
N ILE A 121 11.23 3.71 2.16
CA ILE A 121 11.90 3.22 0.94
C ILE A 121 11.30 3.88 -0.31
N LEU A 122 9.97 3.94 -0.41
CA LEU A 122 9.28 4.63 -1.51
C LEU A 122 9.68 6.10 -1.59
N ALA A 123 9.75 6.80 -0.45
CA ALA A 123 10.17 8.19 -0.38
C ALA A 123 11.62 8.36 -0.86
N VAL A 124 12.55 7.54 -0.36
CA VAL A 124 13.96 7.58 -0.80
C VAL A 124 14.06 7.32 -2.29
N GLN A 125 13.42 6.26 -2.80
CA GLN A 125 13.45 5.93 -4.23
C GLN A 125 12.88 7.07 -5.08
N THR A 126 11.77 7.68 -4.65
CA THR A 126 11.16 8.83 -5.32
C THR A 126 12.12 10.03 -5.39
N VAL A 127 12.80 10.33 -4.28
CA VAL A 127 13.79 11.43 -4.23
C VAL A 127 14.98 11.13 -5.15
N LEU A 128 15.46 9.89 -5.16
CA LEU A 128 16.57 9.49 -6.03
C LEU A 128 16.22 9.58 -7.52
N TRP A 129 14.96 9.34 -7.88
CA TRP A 129 14.54 9.35 -9.28
C TRP A 129 14.11 10.74 -9.79
N GLY A 130 13.25 11.45 -9.05
CA GLY A 130 12.66 12.73 -9.47
C GLY A 130 12.99 13.93 -8.58
N GLY A 131 13.89 13.76 -7.62
CA GLY A 131 14.28 14.80 -6.67
C GLY A 131 13.28 15.02 -5.52
N PRO A 132 13.61 15.88 -4.55
CA PRO A 132 12.80 16.10 -3.34
C PRO A 132 11.38 16.60 -3.60
N ALA A 133 11.20 17.43 -4.63
CA ALA A 133 9.88 17.91 -5.04
C ALA A 133 8.93 16.78 -5.49
N GLY A 134 9.50 15.65 -5.95
CA GLY A 134 8.77 14.44 -6.33
C GLY A 134 7.93 13.83 -5.20
N LEU A 135 8.29 14.06 -3.94
CA LEU A 135 7.55 13.52 -2.79
C LEU A 135 6.08 13.98 -2.78
N VAL A 136 5.85 15.25 -3.09
CA VAL A 136 4.51 15.83 -3.19
C VAL A 136 3.95 15.58 -4.59
N ALA A 137 4.73 15.83 -5.63
CA ALA A 137 4.26 15.78 -7.01
C ALA A 137 3.79 14.37 -7.44
N TYR A 138 4.41 13.31 -6.92
CA TYR A 138 4.08 11.93 -7.29
C TYR A 138 3.15 11.24 -6.29
N GLY A 139 2.80 11.89 -5.17
CA GLY A 139 1.81 11.39 -4.21
C GLY A 139 2.37 10.53 -3.07
N VAL A 140 3.67 10.60 -2.77
CA VAL A 140 4.27 9.89 -1.61
C VAL A 140 3.65 10.38 -0.30
N THR A 141 3.40 11.70 -0.18
CA THR A 141 2.74 12.28 1.00
C THR A 141 1.35 11.69 1.24
N GLY A 142 0.57 11.50 0.17
CA GLY A 142 -0.75 10.85 0.27
C GLY A 142 -0.64 9.39 0.71
N SER A 143 0.36 8.68 0.19
CA SER A 143 0.64 7.29 0.59
C SER A 143 1.02 7.17 2.07
N ALA A 144 1.88 8.07 2.55
CA ALA A 144 2.25 8.15 3.96
C ALA A 144 1.04 8.47 4.85
N LEU A 145 0.19 9.41 4.43
CA LEU A 145 -1.03 9.79 5.14
C LEU A 145 -1.97 8.58 5.31
N TRP A 146 -2.19 7.78 4.27
CA TRP A 146 -3.02 6.58 4.36
C TRP A 146 -2.47 5.55 5.34
N VAL A 147 -1.15 5.35 5.39
CA VAL A 147 -0.52 4.46 6.37
C VAL A 147 -0.69 5.01 7.78
N ALA A 148 -0.54 6.32 7.98
CA ALA A 148 -0.74 6.97 9.26
C ALA A 148 -2.18 6.84 9.77
N VAL A 149 -3.17 7.08 8.91
CA VAL A 149 -4.60 6.92 9.25
C VAL A 149 -4.89 5.47 9.67
N SER A 150 -4.45 4.49 8.89
CA SER A 150 -4.60 3.07 9.22
C SER A 150 -3.93 2.71 10.55
N HIS A 151 -2.72 3.23 10.78
CA HIS A 151 -1.99 3.03 12.03
C HIS A 151 -2.77 3.58 13.23
N VAL A 152 -3.25 4.82 13.17
CA VAL A 152 -3.99 5.49 14.26
C VAL A 152 -5.29 4.75 14.56
N LEU A 153 -6.06 4.40 13.52
CA LEU A 153 -7.32 3.66 13.68
C LEU A 153 -7.10 2.29 14.34
N ALA A 154 -6.05 1.57 13.94
CA ALA A 154 -5.71 0.29 14.56
C ALA A 154 -5.38 0.43 16.06
N HIS A 155 -4.68 1.50 16.44
CA HIS A 155 -4.36 1.77 17.85
C HIS A 155 -5.59 2.18 18.65
N ALA A 156 -6.43 3.06 18.11
CA ALA A 156 -7.65 3.51 18.75
C ALA A 156 -8.60 2.34 19.04
N LEU A 157 -8.81 1.45 18.06
CA LEU A 157 -9.63 0.25 18.23
C LEU A 157 -9.06 -0.72 19.26
N ALA A 158 -7.74 -0.93 19.26
CA ALA A 158 -7.07 -1.78 20.25
C ALA A 158 -7.17 -1.22 21.67
N LYS A 159 -7.15 0.11 21.82
CA LYS A 159 -7.40 0.79 23.10
C LYS A 159 -8.86 0.61 23.54
N ALA A 160 -9.82 0.97 22.71
CA ALA A 160 -11.25 0.85 23.04
C ALA A 160 -11.66 -0.59 23.43
N ALA A 161 -11.11 -1.60 22.74
CA ALA A 161 -11.36 -3.01 23.08
C ALA A 161 -10.75 -3.43 24.42
N ARG A 162 -9.66 -2.80 24.87
CA ARG A 162 -9.09 -3.03 26.21
C ARG A 162 -9.94 -2.38 27.29
N ASP A 163 -10.32 -1.13 27.09
CA ASP A 163 -11.13 -0.36 28.04
C ASP A 163 -12.48 -1.06 28.28
N ALA A 164 -13.15 -1.51 27.22
CA ALA A 164 -14.41 -2.27 27.31
C ALA A 164 -14.27 -3.59 28.11
N ARG A 165 -13.13 -4.29 27.98
CA ARG A 165 -12.86 -5.51 28.76
C ARG A 165 -12.58 -5.23 30.24
N GLN A 166 -12.05 -4.04 30.56
CA GLN A 166 -11.81 -3.65 31.95
C GLN A 166 -13.11 -3.28 32.65
N PHE A 167 -14.01 -2.55 31.99
CA PHE A 167 -15.34 -2.24 32.54
C PHE A 167 -16.15 -3.52 32.83
N HIS A 168 -16.17 -4.48 31.90
CA HIS A 168 -16.90 -5.74 32.10
C HIS A 168 -16.32 -6.63 33.23
N ARG A 169 -15.08 -6.41 33.67
CA ARG A 169 -14.48 -7.14 34.80
C ARG A 169 -14.70 -6.45 36.15
N ALA A 170 -15.18 -5.21 36.14
CA ALA A 170 -15.42 -4.40 37.33
C ALA A 170 -16.89 -4.45 37.79
N GLU A 171 -17.80 -4.95 36.94
CA GLU A 171 -19.15 -5.42 37.31
C GLU A 171 -19.10 -6.90 37.73
#